data_AF-A0A520RZI6-F1
#
_entry.id   AF-A0A520RZI6-F1
#
_cell.length_a   1.000
_cell.length_b   1.000
_cell.length_c   1.000
_cell.angle_alpha   90.00
_cell.angle_beta   90.00
_cell.angle_gamma   90.00
#
_symmetry.space_group_name_H-M   'P 1'
#
loop_
_entity.id
_entity.type
_entity.pdbx_description
1 polymer ?
#
loop_
_entity_poly.entity_id
_entity_poly.type
_entity_poly.pdbx_seq_one_letter_code
_entity_poly.pdbx_strand_id
1 'polypeptide(L)'
;MEISSRERNILLLAAVVALMFMATRVVPAVGNIYDSREADIDDVLLAIEREERLIENSLAWRERRIDAEVQQAQIETQIFSGDTIPLIEANIQRELSQHARDSGLSVNSTRLAESVEANDWLMISQEMSFRTGDASYTVNFLRQLENSQPRLRVRDFSLNRSRNQYSGSITVVGFAQNSTTRVGDEQ
;
A
#
# COMPACT_ATOMS: atom_id res chain seq x y z
N MET A 1 43.16 7.42 -81.98
CA MET A 1 41.74 7.11 -82.24
C MET A 1 41.04 8.44 -82.45
N GLU A 2 40.93 8.89 -83.70
CA GLU A 2 40.18 10.10 -84.02
C GLU A 2 38.70 9.73 -84.16
N ILE A 3 37.91 10.17 -83.19
CA ILE A 3 36.47 9.94 -83.16
C ILE A 3 35.85 10.82 -84.25
N SER A 4 35.21 10.18 -85.23
CA SER A 4 34.52 10.88 -86.32
C SER A 4 33.35 11.71 -85.76
N SER A 5 33.06 12.88 -86.35
CA SER A 5 32.01 13.81 -85.87
C SER A 5 30.63 13.17 -85.65
N ARG A 6 30.34 12.06 -86.36
CA ARG A 6 29.13 11.26 -86.17
C ARG A 6 29.15 10.41 -84.90
N GLU A 7 30.28 9.79 -84.58
CA GLU A 7 30.46 9.04 -83.33
C GLU A 7 30.37 9.95 -82.12
N ARG A 8 30.93 11.17 -82.20
CA ARG A 8 30.85 12.16 -81.12
C ARG A 8 29.39 12.53 -80.78
N ASN A 9 28.53 12.70 -81.79
CA ASN A 9 27.12 12.99 -81.57
C ASN A 9 26.36 11.81 -80.95
N ILE A 10 26.66 10.58 -81.36
CA ILE A 10 26.06 9.36 -80.78
C ILE A 10 26.51 9.21 -79.31
N LEU A 11 27.78 9.48 -79.02
CA LEU A 11 28.33 9.42 -77.66
C LEU A 11 27.72 10.49 -76.75
N LEU A 12 27.50 11.70 -77.28
CA LEU A 12 26.86 12.79 -76.55
C LEU A 12 25.38 12.46 -76.27
N LEU A 13 24.67 11.88 -77.24
CA LEU A 13 23.30 11.42 -77.05
C LEU A 13 23.22 10.28 -76.01
N ALA A 14 24.14 9.31 -76.06
CA ALA A 14 24.23 8.24 -75.08
C ALA A 14 24.53 8.77 -73.67
N ALA A 15 25.38 9.78 -73.54
CA ALA A 15 25.67 10.43 -72.27
C ALA A 15 24.44 11.15 -71.69
N VAL A 16 23.66 11.83 -72.53
CA VAL A 16 22.40 12.49 -72.12
C VAL A 16 21.38 11.45 -71.65
N VAL A 17 21.22 10.36 -72.39
CA VAL A 17 20.32 9.26 -72.02
C VAL A 17 20.77 8.61 -70.71
N ALA A 18 22.07 8.40 -70.50
CA ALA A 18 22.62 7.86 -69.26
C ALA A 18 22.37 8.79 -68.07
N LEU A 19 22.55 10.10 -68.24
CA LEU A 19 22.26 11.11 -67.22
C LEU A 19 20.77 11.15 -66.86
N MET A 20 19.89 11.09 -67.88
CA MET A 20 18.45 11.05 -67.68
C MET A 20 18.04 9.76 -66.94
N PHE A 21 18.64 8.62 -67.28
CA PHE A 21 18.41 7.35 -66.58
C PHE A 21 18.88 7.42 -65.11
N MET A 22 20.05 8.03 -64.86
CA MET A 22 20.58 8.20 -63.51
C MET A 22 19.69 9.11 -62.66
N ALA A 23 19.22 10.22 -63.22
CA ALA A 23 18.28 11.13 -62.56
C ALA A 23 16.94 10.46 -62.24
N THR A 24 16.42 9.62 -63.14
CA THR A 24 15.09 9.02 -62.99
C THR A 24 15.09 7.75 -62.13
N ARG A 25 16.20 7.01 -62.08
CA ARG A 25 16.27 5.69 -61.41
C ARG A 25 17.12 5.67 -60.15
N VAL A 26 18.24 6.40 -60.12
CA VAL A 26 19.22 6.30 -59.03
C VAL A 26 18.92 7.30 -57.91
N VAL A 27 18.55 8.54 -58.27
CA VAL A 27 18.18 9.58 -57.29
C VAL A 27 17.02 9.16 -56.37
N PRO A 28 15.87 8.65 -56.87
CA PRO A 28 14.79 8.21 -55.98
C PRO A 28 15.17 6.97 -55.16
N ALA A 29 16.05 6.10 -55.66
CA ALA A 29 16.49 4.92 -54.93
C ALA A 29 17.41 5.26 -53.73
N VAL A 30 18.21 6.33 -53.84
CA VAL A 30 19.06 6.79 -52.73
C VAL A 30 18.26 7.57 -51.70
N GLY A 31 17.29 8.39 -52.12
CA GLY A 31 16.38 9.11 -51.20
C GLY A 31 15.64 8.17 -50.25
N ASN A 32 15.11 7.06 -50.77
CA ASN A 32 14.39 6.05 -49.98
C ASN A 32 15.24 5.42 -48.85
N ILE A 33 16.57 5.36 -48.99
CA ILE A 33 17.48 4.82 -47.95
C ILE A 33 17.70 5.84 -46.83
N TYR A 34 17.64 7.14 -47.14
CA TYR A 34 17.78 8.21 -46.15
C TYR A 34 16.48 8.45 -45.38
N ASP A 35 15.32 8.43 -46.07
CA ASP A 35 14.00 8.56 -45.42
C ASP A 35 13.72 7.39 -44.46
N SER A 36 14.27 6.20 -44.76
CA SER A 36 14.17 5.04 -43.87
C SER A 36 14.97 5.20 -42.57
N ARG A 37 16.04 6.01 -42.57
CA ARG A 37 16.88 6.23 -41.37
C ARG A 37 16.29 7.26 -40.41
N GLU A 38 15.51 8.21 -40.90
CA GLU A 38 14.84 9.22 -40.06
C GLU A 38 13.63 8.59 -39.34
N ALA A 39 12.88 7.73 -40.03
CA ALA A 39 11.80 6.95 -39.42
C ALA A 39 12.29 6.00 -38.30
N ASP A 40 13.44 5.33 -38.50
CA ASP A 40 14.00 4.42 -37.49
C ASP A 40 14.43 5.15 -36.19
N ILE A 41 14.90 6.39 -36.28
CA ILE A 41 15.34 7.16 -35.10
C ILE A 41 14.12 7.62 -34.29
N ASP A 42 13.08 8.14 -34.95
CA ASP A 42 11.84 8.57 -34.28
C ASP A 42 11.13 7.39 -33.59
N ASP A 43 11.09 6.22 -34.23
CA ASP A 43 10.50 5.01 -33.65
C ASP A 43 11.27 4.52 -32.40
N VAL A 44 12.62 4.58 -32.43
CA VAL A 44 13.45 4.21 -31.27
C VAL A 44 13.29 5.20 -30.12
N LEU A 45 13.22 6.50 -30.39
CA LEU A 45 12.99 7.51 -29.35
C LEU A 45 11.62 7.36 -28.70
N LEU A 46 10.58 7.06 -29.49
CA LEU A 46 9.22 6.85 -29.00
C LEU A 46 9.11 5.55 -28.19
N ALA A 47 9.87 4.51 -28.55
CA ALA A 47 10.00 3.30 -27.77
C ALA A 47 10.67 3.54 -26.41
N ILE A 48 11.78 4.29 -26.38
CA ILE A 48 12.49 4.66 -25.13
C ILE A 48 11.57 5.48 -24.22
N GLU A 49 10.87 6.48 -24.73
CA GLU A 49 9.95 7.30 -23.93
C GLU A 49 8.81 6.45 -23.33
N ARG A 50 8.28 5.49 -24.10
CA ARG A 50 7.27 4.55 -23.59
C ARG A 50 7.84 3.67 -22.48
N GLU A 51 9.08 3.21 -22.61
CA GLU A 51 9.73 2.32 -21.67
C GLU A 51 10.15 3.05 -20.37
N GLU A 52 10.62 4.29 -20.47
CA GLU A 52 10.86 5.17 -19.31
C GLU A 52 9.58 5.39 -18.49
N ARG A 53 8.44 5.67 -19.15
CA ARG A 53 7.15 5.78 -18.45
C ARG A 53 6.72 4.47 -17.79
N LEU A 54 7.03 3.31 -18.38
CA LEU A 54 6.74 2.01 -17.76
C LEU A 54 7.63 1.75 -16.54
N ILE A 55 8.90 2.13 -16.59
CA ILE A 55 9.85 2.02 -15.47
C ILE A 55 9.44 2.95 -14.33
N GLU A 56 9.13 4.22 -14.61
CA GLU A 56 8.67 5.18 -13.59
C GLU A 56 7.39 4.71 -12.91
N ASN A 57 6.42 4.19 -13.69
CA ASN A 57 5.23 3.56 -13.15
C ASN A 57 5.59 2.35 -12.26
N SER A 58 6.53 1.50 -12.67
CA SER A 58 6.93 0.31 -11.90
C SER A 58 7.55 0.67 -10.55
N LEU A 59 8.35 1.74 -10.48
CA LEU A 59 8.93 2.25 -9.24
C LEU A 59 7.84 2.79 -8.30
N ALA A 60 6.89 3.57 -8.85
CA ALA A 60 5.75 4.09 -8.08
C ALA A 60 4.82 2.98 -7.56
N TRP A 61 4.67 1.87 -8.29
CA TRP A 61 3.90 0.70 -7.84
C TRP A 61 4.65 -0.12 -6.78
N ARG A 62 5.98 -0.22 -6.90
CA ARG A 62 6.83 -0.88 -5.90
C ARG A 62 6.79 -0.14 -4.58
N GLU A 63 6.94 1.17 -4.59
CA GLU A 63 6.86 2.01 -3.38
C GLU A 63 5.49 1.87 -2.71
N ARG A 64 4.40 1.99 -3.48
CA ARG A 64 3.04 1.80 -2.98
C ARG A 64 2.80 0.41 -2.37
N ARG A 65 3.42 -0.64 -2.92
CA ARG A 65 3.35 -1.98 -2.32
C ARG A 65 4.08 -2.06 -0.99
N ILE A 66 5.28 -1.49 -0.89
CA ILE A 66 6.05 -1.47 0.35
C ILE A 66 5.27 -0.70 1.43
N ASP A 67 4.72 0.47 1.09
CA ASP A 67 3.90 1.25 2.00
C ASP A 67 2.64 0.49 2.45
N ALA A 68 2.00 -0.23 1.53
CA ALA A 68 0.83 -1.05 1.85
C ALA A 68 1.18 -2.24 2.75
N GLU A 69 2.29 -2.94 2.48
CA GLU A 69 2.77 -4.06 3.31
C GLU A 69 3.13 -3.59 4.73
N VAL A 70 3.79 -2.43 4.85
CA VAL A 70 4.12 -1.82 6.14
C VAL A 70 2.84 -1.45 6.90
N GLN A 71 1.87 -0.82 6.23
CA GLN A 71 0.59 -0.48 6.85
C GLN A 71 -0.20 -1.73 7.27
N GLN A 72 -0.19 -2.78 6.44
CA GLN A 72 -0.84 -4.03 6.75
C GLN A 72 -0.22 -4.70 7.99
N ALA A 73 1.11 -4.81 8.04
CA ALA A 73 1.81 -5.35 9.20
C ALA A 73 1.51 -4.55 10.48
N GLN A 74 1.42 -3.22 10.38
CA GLN A 74 1.02 -2.38 11.51
C GLN A 74 -0.41 -2.65 11.97
N ILE A 75 -1.36 -2.88 11.05
CA ILE A 75 -2.74 -3.21 11.40
C ILE A 75 -2.82 -4.60 12.04
N GLU A 76 -2.08 -5.57 11.53
CA GLU A 76 -2.02 -6.94 12.07
C GLU A 76 -1.54 -6.96 13.53
N THR A 77 -0.56 -6.13 13.89
CA THR A 77 -0.12 -6.01 15.30
C THR A 77 -1.14 -5.35 16.23
N GLN A 78 -2.13 -4.64 15.67
CA GLN A 78 -3.16 -3.93 16.43
C GLN A 78 -4.41 -4.76 16.69
N ILE A 79 -4.58 -5.88 16.00
CA ILE A 79 -5.76 -6.74 16.14
C ILE A 79 -5.47 -7.91 17.09
N PHE A 80 -6.49 -8.33 17.82
CA PHE A 80 -6.43 -9.52 18.65
C PHE A 80 -6.55 -10.77 17.77
N SER A 81 -5.73 -11.77 18.09
CA SER A 81 -5.78 -13.10 17.48
C SER A 81 -6.36 -14.12 18.47
N GLY A 82 -7.13 -15.07 17.96
CA GLY A 82 -7.62 -16.20 18.74
C GLY A 82 -8.58 -17.06 17.92
N ASP A 83 -8.65 -18.35 18.25
CA ASP A 83 -9.45 -19.30 17.48
C ASP A 83 -10.95 -19.16 17.76
N THR A 84 -11.32 -18.68 18.95
CA THR A 84 -12.70 -18.56 19.40
C THR A 84 -12.97 -17.23 20.11
N ILE A 85 -14.21 -16.74 20.02
CA ILE A 85 -14.65 -15.51 20.68
C ILE A 85 -14.30 -15.50 22.19
N PRO A 86 -14.58 -16.55 22.97
CA PRO A 86 -14.27 -16.56 24.41
C PRO A 86 -12.76 -16.43 24.71
N LEU A 87 -11.89 -16.94 23.83
CA LEU A 87 -10.45 -16.81 24.00
C LEU A 87 -10.01 -15.35 23.79
N ILE A 88 -10.56 -14.69 22.78
CA ILE A 88 -10.27 -13.28 22.48
C ILE A 88 -10.79 -12.39 23.62
N GLU A 89 -12.00 -12.63 24.12
CA GLU A 89 -12.57 -11.94 25.28
C GLU A 89 -11.67 -12.08 26.52
N ALA A 90 -11.23 -13.31 26.82
CA ALA A 90 -10.34 -13.57 27.94
C ALA A 90 -8.98 -12.87 27.77
N ASN A 91 -8.45 -12.79 26.55
CA ASN A 91 -7.21 -12.07 26.25
C ASN A 91 -7.39 -10.56 26.48
N ILE A 92 -8.46 -9.95 25.98
CA ILE A 92 -8.78 -8.53 26.19
C ILE A 92 -8.93 -8.22 27.68
N GLN A 93 -9.67 -9.05 28.43
CA GLN A 93 -9.85 -8.87 29.86
C GLN A 93 -8.52 -8.96 30.62
N ARG A 94 -7.65 -9.90 30.25
CA ARG A 94 -6.32 -10.08 30.86
C ARG A 94 -5.43 -8.87 30.60
N GLU A 95 -5.31 -8.45 29.35
CA GLU A 95 -4.52 -7.28 28.92
C GLU A 95 -4.99 -6.01 29.64
N LEU A 96 -6.30 -5.74 29.63
CA LEU A 96 -6.88 -4.58 30.31
C LEU A 96 -6.56 -4.57 31.81
N SER A 97 -6.76 -5.72 32.47
CA SER A 97 -6.48 -5.87 33.90
C SER A 97 -4.99 -5.79 34.22
N GLN A 98 -4.13 -6.22 33.29
CA GLN A 98 -2.68 -6.12 33.42
C GLN A 98 -2.24 -4.66 33.36
N HIS A 99 -2.62 -3.92 32.31
CA HIS A 99 -2.32 -2.49 32.19
C HIS A 99 -2.83 -1.67 33.38
N ALA A 100 -4.01 -1.99 33.90
CA ALA A 100 -4.56 -1.34 35.08
C ALA A 100 -3.65 -1.55 36.30
N ARG A 101 -3.25 -2.79 36.58
CA ARG A 101 -2.37 -3.14 37.70
C ARG A 101 -0.98 -2.54 37.56
N ASP A 102 -0.40 -2.59 36.37
CA ASP A 102 0.91 -2.03 36.06
C ASP A 102 0.94 -0.50 36.18
N SER A 103 -0.23 0.13 36.05
CA SER A 103 -0.41 1.57 36.27
C SER A 103 -0.70 1.94 37.73
N GLY A 104 -0.83 0.97 38.64
CA GLY A 104 -1.15 1.20 40.05
C GLY A 104 -2.65 1.30 40.36
N LEU A 105 -3.53 0.90 39.44
CA LEU A 105 -4.97 0.88 39.66
C LEU A 105 -5.41 -0.43 40.34
N SER A 106 -6.36 -0.31 41.28
CA SER A 106 -7.04 -1.46 41.86
C SER A 106 -8.31 -1.77 41.08
N VAL A 107 -8.34 -2.91 40.40
CA VAL A 107 -9.54 -3.40 39.70
C VAL A 107 -10.57 -3.86 40.72
N ASN A 108 -11.81 -3.36 40.64
CA ASN A 108 -12.89 -3.77 41.54
C ASN A 108 -13.82 -4.80 40.91
N SER A 109 -14.21 -4.56 39.66
CA SER A 109 -15.12 -5.44 38.94
C SER A 109 -14.87 -5.35 37.44
N THR A 110 -15.14 -6.44 36.74
CA THR A 110 -15.22 -6.51 35.28
C THR A 110 -16.60 -7.02 34.91
N ARG A 111 -17.26 -6.40 33.93
CA ARG A 111 -18.50 -6.95 33.39
C ARG A 111 -18.20 -8.07 32.40
N LEU A 112 -19.21 -8.86 32.07
CA LEU A 112 -19.12 -9.79 30.94
C LEU A 112 -18.86 -9.00 29.66
N ALA A 113 -18.00 -9.53 28.80
CA ALA A 113 -17.72 -8.95 27.50
C ALA A 113 -18.98 -8.96 26.61
N GLU A 114 -19.09 -7.97 25.74
CA GLU A 114 -20.12 -7.89 24.71
C GLU A 114 -19.45 -7.98 23.35
N SER A 115 -19.83 -8.97 22.55
CA SER A 115 -19.29 -9.20 21.21
C SER A 115 -20.29 -8.78 20.14
N VAL A 116 -19.84 -7.99 19.16
CA VAL A 116 -20.59 -7.65 17.96
C VAL A 116 -19.82 -8.13 16.74
N GLU A 117 -20.46 -9.00 15.96
CA GLU A 117 -19.93 -9.46 14.67
C GLU A 117 -20.47 -8.60 13.54
N ALA A 118 -19.58 -8.12 12.66
CA ALA A 118 -19.92 -7.36 11.47
C ALA A 118 -18.99 -7.75 10.32
N ASN A 119 -19.54 -8.43 9.30
CA ASN A 119 -18.76 -9.01 8.20
C ASN A 119 -17.65 -9.92 8.75
N ASP A 120 -16.40 -9.68 8.34
CA ASP A 120 -15.21 -10.42 8.78
C ASP A 120 -14.56 -9.85 10.04
N TRP A 121 -15.26 -8.99 10.77
CA TRP A 121 -14.74 -8.33 11.97
C TRP A 121 -15.56 -8.68 13.20
N LEU A 122 -14.84 -8.94 14.28
CA LEU A 122 -15.36 -9.12 15.61
C LEU A 122 -14.92 -7.94 16.47
N MET A 123 -15.88 -7.19 17.00
CA MET A 123 -15.63 -6.16 18.01
C MET A 123 -16.02 -6.72 19.37
N ILE A 124 -15.10 -6.69 20.33
CA ILE A 124 -15.37 -7.09 21.71
C ILE A 124 -15.24 -5.87 22.61
N SER A 125 -16.29 -5.60 23.37
CA SER A 125 -16.35 -4.52 24.35
C SER A 125 -16.22 -5.08 25.76
N GLN A 126 -15.26 -4.57 26.52
CA GLN A 126 -14.99 -4.96 27.91
C GLN A 126 -15.13 -3.74 28.82
N GLU A 127 -16.02 -3.82 29.80
CA GLU A 127 -16.17 -2.80 30.84
C GLU A 127 -15.48 -3.24 32.14
N MET A 128 -14.76 -2.31 32.77
CA MET A 128 -14.05 -2.50 34.02
C MET A 128 -14.24 -1.29 34.94
N SER A 129 -14.44 -1.54 36.23
CA SER A 129 -14.38 -0.52 37.26
C SER A 129 -13.08 -0.62 38.06
N PHE A 130 -12.51 0.54 38.39
CA PHE A 130 -11.24 0.63 39.10
C PHE A 130 -11.29 1.70 40.19
N ARG A 131 -10.34 1.61 41.12
CA ARG A 131 -10.10 2.60 42.17
C ARG A 131 -8.63 2.96 42.24
N THR A 132 -8.34 4.21 42.62
CA THR A 132 -6.97 4.70 42.83
C THR A 132 -6.94 5.80 43.89
N GLY A 133 -5.85 5.90 44.63
CA GLY A 133 -5.59 7.04 45.53
C GLY A 133 -5.07 8.29 44.80
N ASP A 134 -4.54 8.11 43.59
CA ASP A 134 -3.94 9.18 42.78
C ASP A 134 -4.45 9.12 41.34
N ALA A 135 -4.92 10.27 40.82
CA ALA A 135 -5.38 10.41 39.45
C ALA A 135 -4.24 10.26 38.41
N SER A 136 -2.98 10.46 38.82
CA SER A 136 -1.82 10.27 37.94
C SER A 136 -1.75 8.83 37.39
N TYR A 137 -2.12 7.83 38.19
CA TYR A 137 -2.20 6.43 37.79
C TYR A 137 -3.23 6.19 36.69
N THR A 138 -4.33 6.93 36.70
CA THR A 138 -5.33 6.88 35.63
C THR A 138 -4.78 7.43 34.31
N VAL A 139 -4.01 8.52 34.35
CA VAL A 139 -3.35 9.07 33.15
C VAL A 139 -2.33 8.08 32.59
N ASN A 140 -1.53 7.46 33.47
CA ASN A 140 -0.57 6.43 33.05
C ASN A 140 -1.27 5.22 32.42
N PHE A 141 -2.38 4.78 32.99
CA PHE A 141 -3.19 3.71 32.44
C PHE A 141 -3.72 4.02 31.04
N LEU A 142 -4.30 5.20 30.84
CA LEU A 142 -4.78 5.62 29.50
C LEU A 142 -3.63 5.67 28.49
N ARG A 143 -2.44 6.12 28.91
CA ARG A 143 -1.24 6.11 28.05
C ARG A 143 -0.78 4.69 27.73
N GLN A 144 -0.86 3.74 28.67
CA GLN A 144 -0.53 2.34 28.39
C GLN A 144 -1.51 1.73 27.38
N LEU A 145 -2.82 1.98 27.54
CA LEU A 145 -3.83 1.54 26.56
C LEU A 145 -3.61 2.17 25.18
N GLU A 146 -3.22 3.44 25.13
CA GLU A 146 -2.89 4.12 23.87
C GLU A 146 -1.65 3.50 23.19
N ASN A 147 -0.77 2.83 23.91
CA ASN A 147 0.42 2.20 23.35
C ASN A 147 0.35 0.67 23.33
N SER A 148 -0.82 0.09 23.65
CA SER A 148 -0.98 -1.36 23.73
C SER A 148 -0.91 -2.02 22.35
N GLN A 149 -0.34 -3.22 22.31
CA GLN A 149 -0.29 -4.10 21.16
C GLN A 149 -0.63 -5.52 21.64
N PRO A 150 -1.82 -6.07 21.32
CA PRO A 150 -2.86 -5.52 20.45
C PRO A 150 -3.56 -4.26 20.98
N ARG A 151 -4.19 -3.49 20.07
CA ARG A 151 -4.73 -2.16 20.38
C ARG A 151 -6.05 -2.23 21.13
N LEU A 152 -6.08 -1.67 22.35
CA LEU A 152 -7.30 -1.45 23.11
C LEU A 152 -7.74 0.01 22.96
N ARG A 153 -8.92 0.24 22.37
CA ARG A 153 -9.46 1.59 22.21
C ARG A 153 -10.46 1.91 23.31
N VAL A 154 -10.34 3.07 23.94
CA VAL A 154 -11.28 3.51 24.96
C VAL A 154 -12.56 4.01 24.29
N ARG A 155 -13.69 3.39 24.60
CA ARG A 155 -15.03 3.78 24.11
C ARG A 155 -15.74 4.71 25.09
N ASP A 156 -15.67 4.38 26.38
CA ASP A 156 -16.29 5.15 27.45
C ASP A 156 -15.33 5.21 28.63
N PHE A 157 -15.33 6.33 29.35
CA PHE A 157 -14.51 6.55 30.51
C PHE A 157 -15.19 7.52 31.48
N SER A 158 -15.24 7.13 32.75
CA SER A 158 -15.68 7.98 33.84
C SER A 158 -14.68 7.94 35.00
N LEU A 159 -14.53 9.08 35.67
CA LEU A 159 -13.73 9.19 36.88
C LEU A 159 -14.47 10.11 37.85
N ASN A 160 -14.71 9.60 39.05
CA ASN A 160 -15.29 10.37 40.13
C ASN A 160 -14.34 10.37 41.33
N ARG A 161 -14.27 11.50 42.03
CA ARG A 161 -13.49 11.64 43.26
C ARG A 161 -14.45 11.64 44.45
N SER A 162 -14.24 10.72 45.38
CA SER A 162 -14.93 10.71 46.67
C SER A 162 -13.90 10.77 47.79
N ARG A 163 -13.93 11.88 48.55
CA ARG A 163 -12.96 12.17 49.62
C ARG A 163 -11.52 12.14 49.10
N ASN A 164 -10.76 11.10 49.48
CA ASN A 164 -9.34 10.90 49.16
C ASN A 164 -9.13 9.73 48.18
N GLN A 165 -10.19 9.25 47.53
CA GLN A 165 -10.11 8.16 46.57
C GLN A 165 -10.81 8.54 45.28
N TYR A 166 -10.28 8.03 44.17
CA TYR A 166 -10.89 8.08 42.87
C TYR A 166 -11.47 6.71 42.52
N SER A 167 -12.68 6.72 41.98
CA SER A 167 -13.35 5.55 41.41
C SER A 167 -13.73 5.85 39.98
N GLY A 168 -13.42 4.95 39.06
CA GLY A 168 -13.75 5.13 37.65
C GLY A 168 -14.31 3.87 37.03
N SER A 169 -14.98 4.05 35.90
CA SER A 169 -15.32 2.99 34.96
C SER A 169 -14.68 3.27 33.62
N ILE A 170 -14.29 2.22 32.93
CA ILE A 170 -13.78 2.31 31.56
C ILE A 170 -14.40 1.20 30.74
N THR A 171 -14.79 1.53 29.52
CA THR A 171 -15.11 0.55 28.50
C THR A 171 -14.07 0.63 27.41
N VAL A 172 -13.43 -0.50 27.13
CA VAL A 172 -12.49 -0.63 26.01
C VAL A 172 -13.06 -1.55 24.95
N VAL A 173 -12.65 -1.33 23.71
CA VAL A 173 -12.95 -2.20 22.58
C VAL A 173 -11.67 -2.75 21.98
N GLY A 174 -11.65 -4.05 21.75
CA GLY A 174 -10.66 -4.76 20.95
C GLY A 174 -11.29 -5.27 19.66
N PHE A 175 -10.50 -5.33 18.60
CA PHE A 175 -10.93 -5.86 17.31
C PHE A 175 -10.17 -7.13 17.00
N ALA A 176 -10.86 -8.11 16.43
CA ALA A 176 -10.28 -9.31 15.87
C ALA A 176 -10.90 -9.57 14.49
N GLN A 177 -10.19 -10.32 13.65
CA GLN A 177 -10.82 -10.87 12.46
C GLN A 177 -11.69 -12.07 12.85
N ASN A 178 -12.86 -12.18 12.23
CA ASN A 178 -13.74 -13.32 12.40
C ASN A 178 -13.10 -14.54 11.72
N SER A 179 -12.68 -15.53 12.50
CA SER A 179 -12.12 -16.78 11.99
C SER A 179 -13.18 -17.66 11.31
N THR A 180 -14.47 -17.41 11.54
CA THR A 180 -15.58 -18.21 11.01
C THR A 180 -15.73 -18.07 9.50
N THR A 181 -15.41 -16.92 8.89
CA THR A 181 -15.56 -16.72 7.43
C THR A 181 -14.44 -17.40 6.62
N ARG A 182 -13.25 -17.60 7.19
CA ARG A 182 -12.09 -18.16 6.46
C ARG A 182 -12.24 -19.62 6.03
N VAL A 183 -13.23 -20.34 6.55
CA VAL A 183 -13.48 -21.75 6.22
C VAL A 183 -14.26 -21.90 4.88
N GLY A 184 -14.69 -20.79 4.26
CA GLY A 184 -15.53 -20.81 3.06
C GLY A 184 -14.84 -20.75 1.70
N ASP A 185 -13.56 -20.34 1.62
CA ASP A 185 -12.89 -20.03 0.34
C ASP A 185 -11.84 -21.08 -0.11
N GLU A 186 -11.74 -22.21 0.60
CA GLU A 186 -10.92 -23.36 0.18
C GLU A 186 -11.80 -24.56 -0.19
N GLN A 187 -12.62 -24.45 -1.25
CA GLN A 187 -13.20 -25.59 -1.96
C GLN A 187 -13.22 -25.36 -3.47
#